data_AF-A0A9E3I497-F1
#
_entry.id   AF-A0A9E3I497-F1
#
_cell.length_a   1.000
_cell.length_b   1.000
_cell.length_c   1.000
_cell.angle_alpha   90.00
_cell.angle_beta   90.00
_cell.angle_gamma   90.00
#
_symmetry.space_group_name_H-M   'P 1'
#
loop_
_entity.id
_entity.type
_entity.pdbx_description
1 polymer ?
#
loop_
_entity_poly.entity_id
_entity_poly.type
_entity_poly.pdbx_seq_one_letter_code
_entity_poly.pdbx_strand_id
1 'polypeptide(L)'
;MSRLIIDLIHEIGLIIVGIAWPVIILIVAFVFKRQIANSLPNIFNSIKKLKYGKFEAEFERVSKEAEELKLPEAVSTDQGRVDAAVSINDEYRELATLSPRTTIMEAWINFERTLSENYGQYAPVVPQQYASARTLATILRELVNNGIISNRERALIADIRGLRNLAAHEPEFKVSSGKAMEYAILLSRIEAKIKSSIALSKEAKELLLKAVQSNGTIMRAHSMREKCIQVGDENIIQSQDPRTVAKWEGALDELEENEFIKDKGYKGEVFEVTSKGYNYADKIKQGN
;
A
#
# COMPACT_ATOMS: atom_id res chain seq x y z
N MET A 1 21.13 -65.48 25.21
CA MET A 1 19.97 -65.75 24.33
C MET A 1 18.78 -64.83 24.64
N SER A 2 18.59 -64.37 25.88
CA SER A 2 17.44 -63.51 26.27
C SER A 2 17.47 -62.08 25.73
N ARG A 3 18.64 -61.41 25.63
CA ARG A 3 18.73 -60.01 25.17
C ARG A 3 18.37 -59.82 23.69
N LEU A 4 18.88 -60.68 22.80
CA LEU A 4 18.57 -60.64 21.36
C LEU A 4 17.07 -60.82 21.06
N ILE A 5 16.35 -61.57 21.89
CA ILE A 5 14.91 -61.78 21.75
C ILE A 5 14.14 -60.52 22.18
N ILE A 6 14.60 -59.84 23.24
CA ILE A 6 13.97 -58.59 23.73
C ILE A 6 14.17 -57.46 22.72
N ASP A 7 15.37 -57.33 22.16
CA ASP A 7 15.69 -56.29 21.16
C ASP A 7 14.90 -56.52 19.86
N LEU A 8 14.75 -57.78 19.42
CA LEU A 8 13.94 -58.14 18.26
C LEU A 8 12.44 -57.83 18.46
N ILE A 9 11.90 -58.11 19.65
CA ILE A 9 10.49 -57.78 19.98
C ILE A 9 10.28 -56.25 19.99
N HIS A 10 11.26 -55.48 20.47
CA HIS A 10 11.19 -54.03 20.48
C HIS A 10 11.21 -53.42 19.08
N GLU A 11 12.08 -53.90 18.18
CA GLU A 11 12.14 -53.44 16.79
C GLU A 11 10.87 -53.77 15.99
N ILE A 12 10.33 -54.98 16.17
CA ILE A 12 9.05 -55.37 15.56
C ILE A 12 7.91 -54.50 16.10
N GLY A 13 7.92 -54.19 17.40
CA GLY A 13 6.94 -53.29 18.02
C GLY A 13 6.92 -51.89 17.41
N LEU A 14 8.10 -51.31 17.13
CA LEU A 14 8.21 -50.00 16.49
C LEU A 14 7.68 -49.99 15.05
N ILE A 15 7.93 -51.06 14.30
CA ILE A 15 7.43 -51.22 12.92
C ILE A 15 5.91 -51.38 12.91
N ILE A 16 5.34 -52.18 13.83
CA ILE A 16 3.89 -52.36 13.94
C ILE A 16 3.21 -51.03 14.31
N VAL A 17 3.75 -50.28 15.26
CA VAL A 17 3.21 -48.95 15.63
C VAL A 17 3.31 -47.97 14.45
N GLY A 18 4.41 -48.02 13.68
CA GLY A 18 4.61 -47.19 12.50
C GLY A 18 3.67 -47.49 11.34
N ILE A 19 3.25 -48.75 11.17
CA ILE A 19 2.39 -49.19 10.05
C ILE A 19 0.92 -49.38 10.48
N ALA A 20 0.62 -49.30 11.77
CA ALA A 20 -0.76 -49.38 12.25
C ALA A 20 -1.62 -48.24 11.70
N TRP A 21 -1.13 -46.99 11.69
CA TRP A 21 -1.92 -45.83 11.26
C TRP A 21 -2.23 -45.81 9.74
N PRO A 22 -1.34 -46.16 8.80
CA PRO A 22 -1.67 -46.22 7.37
C PRO A 22 -2.62 -47.38 7.05
N VAL A 23 -2.45 -48.52 7.72
CA VAL A 23 -3.32 -49.68 7.54
C VAL A 23 -4.73 -49.37 8.06
N ILE A 24 -4.85 -48.71 9.21
CA ILE A 24 -6.14 -48.25 9.72
C ILE A 24 -6.78 -47.24 8.76
N ILE A 25 -6.03 -46.27 8.22
CA ILE A 25 -6.54 -45.32 7.21
C ILE A 25 -7.05 -46.06 5.97
N LEU A 26 -6.32 -47.05 5.47
CA LEU A 26 -6.71 -47.83 4.30
C LEU A 26 -7.96 -48.69 4.56
N ILE A 27 -8.06 -49.30 5.75
CA ILE A 27 -9.23 -50.08 6.16
C ILE A 27 -10.45 -49.17 6.27
N VAL A 28 -10.32 -48.01 6.93
CA VAL A 28 -11.38 -47.01 7.04
C VAL A 28 -11.79 -46.51 5.65
N ALA A 29 -10.84 -46.16 4.80
CA ALA A 29 -11.11 -45.74 3.44
C ALA A 29 -11.82 -46.82 2.62
N PHE A 30 -11.48 -48.10 2.80
CA PHE A 30 -12.08 -49.22 2.08
C PHE A 30 -13.49 -49.57 2.59
N VAL A 31 -13.68 -49.63 3.91
CA VAL A 31 -14.99 -49.92 4.55
C VAL A 31 -15.98 -48.80 4.25
N PHE A 32 -15.53 -47.55 4.35
CA PHE A 32 -16.35 -46.38 4.12
C PHE A 32 -16.28 -45.85 2.69
N LYS A 33 -15.67 -46.57 1.73
CA LYS A 33 -15.48 -46.07 0.35
C LYS A 33 -16.75 -45.53 -0.31
N ARG A 34 -17.89 -46.18 -0.05
CA ARG A 34 -19.22 -45.73 -0.53
C ARG A 34 -19.73 -44.48 0.20
N GLN A 35 -19.47 -44.36 1.50
CA GLN A 35 -19.94 -43.24 2.33
C GLN A 35 -19.04 -41.99 2.14
N ILE A 36 -17.74 -42.20 1.99
CA ILE A 36 -16.72 -41.21 1.67
C ILE A 36 -16.96 -40.65 0.26
N ALA A 37 -17.21 -41.50 -0.75
CA ALA A 37 -17.50 -41.05 -2.11
C ALA A 37 -18.73 -40.12 -2.20
N ASN A 38 -19.75 -40.38 -1.37
CA ASN A 38 -20.98 -39.57 -1.35
C ASN A 38 -20.84 -38.28 -0.52
N SER A 39 -19.89 -38.23 0.43
CA SER A 39 -19.75 -37.08 1.37
C SER A 39 -18.58 -36.15 1.03
N LEU A 40 -17.55 -36.65 0.33
CA LEU A 40 -16.42 -35.84 -0.18
C LEU A 40 -16.88 -34.62 -0.98
N PRO A 41 -17.83 -34.73 -1.94
CA PRO A 41 -18.28 -33.58 -2.72
C PRO A 41 -18.84 -32.46 -1.83
N ASN A 42 -19.57 -32.83 -0.77
CA ASN A 42 -20.18 -31.88 0.17
C ASN A 42 -19.14 -31.20 1.06
N ILE A 43 -18.11 -31.93 1.51
CA ILE A 43 -17.01 -31.38 2.31
C ILE A 43 -16.18 -30.40 1.46
N PHE A 44 -15.81 -30.77 0.23
CA PHE A 44 -15.11 -29.88 -0.68
C PHE A 44 -15.92 -28.63 -1.00
N ASN A 45 -17.22 -28.77 -1.26
CA ASN A 45 -18.11 -27.63 -1.48
C ASN A 45 -18.24 -26.73 -0.22
N SER A 46 -18.21 -27.30 0.97
CA SER A 46 -18.26 -26.55 2.23
C SER A 46 -16.95 -25.79 2.50
N ILE A 47 -15.79 -26.39 2.17
CA ILE A 47 -14.48 -25.72 2.25
C ILE A 47 -14.39 -24.58 1.21
N LYS A 48 -14.92 -24.77 -0.01
CA LYS A 48 -15.04 -23.72 -1.03
C LYS A 48 -15.90 -22.54 -0.53
N LYS A 49 -17.08 -22.84 0.06
CA LYS A 49 -17.95 -21.82 0.68
C LYS A 49 -17.26 -21.06 1.80
N LEU A 50 -16.49 -21.75 2.64
CA LEU A 50 -15.72 -21.13 3.72
C LEU A 50 -14.67 -20.15 3.17
N LYS A 51 -13.91 -20.55 2.13
CA LYS A 51 -12.89 -19.68 1.51
C LYS A 51 -13.49 -18.47 0.79
N TYR A 52 -14.62 -18.66 0.10
CA TYR A 52 -15.36 -17.55 -0.50
C TYR A 52 -15.83 -16.55 0.56
N GLY A 53 -16.44 -17.04 1.65
CA GLY A 53 -16.82 -16.19 2.78
C GLY A 53 -15.61 -15.49 3.43
N LYS A 54 -14.43 -16.12 3.46
CA LYS A 54 -13.20 -15.47 3.93
C LYS A 54 -12.79 -14.27 3.06
N PHE A 55 -12.91 -14.40 1.73
CA PHE A 55 -12.61 -13.27 0.85
C PHE A 55 -13.61 -12.14 1.02
N GLU A 56 -14.91 -12.43 1.06
CA GLU A 56 -15.92 -11.38 1.27
C GLU A 56 -15.70 -10.65 2.59
N ALA A 57 -15.45 -11.40 3.67
CA ALA A 57 -15.18 -10.82 4.98
C ALA A 57 -13.90 -9.98 5.00
N GLU A 58 -12.81 -10.47 4.41
CA GLU A 58 -11.56 -9.70 4.30
C GLU A 58 -11.73 -8.46 3.41
N PHE A 59 -12.48 -8.58 2.32
CA PHE A 59 -12.75 -7.47 1.41
C PHE A 59 -13.54 -6.37 2.11
N GLU A 60 -14.62 -6.73 2.83
CA GLU A 60 -15.42 -5.77 3.59
C GLU A 60 -14.59 -5.06 4.66
N ARG A 61 -13.74 -5.80 5.38
CA ARG A 61 -12.81 -5.22 6.35
C ARG A 61 -11.84 -4.23 5.69
N VAL A 62 -11.24 -4.62 4.57
CA VAL A 62 -10.30 -3.80 3.80
C VAL A 62 -10.97 -2.54 3.25
N SER A 63 -12.19 -2.63 2.71
CA SER A 63 -12.97 -1.49 2.24
C SER A 63 -13.30 -0.52 3.37
N LYS A 64 -13.72 -1.04 4.53
CA LYS A 64 -14.00 -0.22 5.72
C LYS A 64 -12.75 0.49 6.22
N GLU A 65 -11.63 -0.21 6.31
CA GLU A 65 -10.35 0.38 6.72
C GLU A 65 -9.91 1.48 5.75
N ALA A 66 -10.12 1.29 4.44
CA ALA A 66 -9.84 2.30 3.42
C ALA A 66 -10.72 3.57 3.56
N GLU A 67 -11.98 3.41 3.96
CA GLU A 67 -12.87 4.53 4.29
C GLU A 67 -12.41 5.27 5.56
N GLU A 68 -12.04 4.53 6.62
CA GLU A 68 -11.51 5.11 7.86
C GLU A 68 -10.20 5.89 7.62
N LEU A 69 -9.34 5.39 6.74
CA LEU A 69 -8.10 6.06 6.33
C LEU A 69 -8.34 7.27 5.40
N LYS A 70 -9.60 7.52 5.01
CA LYS A 70 -9.99 8.61 4.12
C LYS A 70 -9.13 8.65 2.86
N LEU A 71 -8.93 7.48 2.24
CA LEU A 71 -8.21 7.42 0.97
C LEU A 71 -8.88 8.36 -0.03
N PRO A 72 -8.11 9.10 -0.83
CA PRO A 72 -8.69 9.97 -1.86
C PRO A 72 -9.63 9.14 -2.74
N GLU A 73 -10.65 9.78 -3.27
CA GLU A 73 -11.39 9.16 -4.37
C GLU A 73 -10.43 8.90 -5.52
N ALA A 74 -10.69 7.84 -6.30
CA ALA A 74 -9.91 7.58 -7.49
C ALA A 74 -9.94 8.86 -8.35
N VAL A 75 -8.75 9.40 -8.61
CA VAL A 75 -8.50 10.78 -9.05
C VAL A 75 -9.49 11.23 -10.12
N SER A 76 -10.29 12.25 -9.80
CA SER A 76 -10.79 13.24 -10.75
C SER A 76 -10.09 14.56 -10.40
N THR A 77 -9.09 14.96 -11.18
CA THR A 77 -8.49 16.30 -11.04
C THR A 77 -8.50 16.95 -12.42
N ASP A 78 -8.96 18.20 -12.41
CA ASP A 78 -9.40 19.00 -13.54
C ASP A 78 -8.30 19.26 -14.59
N GLN A 79 -8.77 19.43 -15.82
CA GLN A 79 -8.07 19.88 -17.04
C GLN A 79 -6.77 19.15 -17.42
N GLY A 80 -6.95 17.92 -17.90
CA GLY A 80 -5.94 17.17 -18.66
C GLY A 80 -5.97 15.66 -18.42
N ARG A 81 -6.70 15.21 -17.38
CA ARG A 81 -6.71 13.80 -16.93
C ARG A 81 -8.06 13.11 -16.97
N VAL A 82 -9.13 13.78 -17.42
CA VAL A 82 -10.46 13.15 -17.58
C VAL A 82 -10.32 11.89 -18.44
N ASP A 83 -9.51 11.95 -19.49
CA ASP A 83 -9.25 10.81 -20.36
C ASP A 83 -8.55 9.65 -19.64
N ALA A 84 -7.60 9.90 -18.74
CA ALA A 84 -6.80 8.83 -18.11
C ALA A 84 -7.52 8.12 -16.93
N ALA A 85 -8.29 8.85 -16.12
CA ALA A 85 -9.02 8.26 -14.99
C ALA A 85 -10.33 7.56 -15.43
N VAL A 86 -11.00 8.11 -16.44
CA VAL A 86 -12.07 7.41 -17.17
C VAL A 86 -11.48 6.20 -17.88
N SER A 87 -10.32 6.33 -18.53
CA SER A 87 -9.62 5.22 -19.18
C SER A 87 -9.23 4.08 -18.22
N ILE A 88 -8.70 4.37 -17.03
CA ILE A 88 -8.32 3.31 -16.07
C ILE A 88 -9.57 2.59 -15.53
N ASN A 89 -10.64 3.33 -15.24
CA ASN A 89 -11.87 2.74 -14.75
C ASN A 89 -12.59 1.93 -15.84
N ASP A 90 -12.54 2.38 -17.10
CA ASP A 90 -13.14 1.67 -18.22
C ASP A 90 -12.33 0.44 -18.61
N GLU A 91 -10.99 0.52 -18.57
CA GLU A 91 -10.09 -0.61 -18.81
C GLU A 91 -10.30 -1.75 -17.80
N TYR A 92 -10.35 -1.44 -16.49
CA TYR A 92 -10.64 -2.46 -15.48
C TYR A 92 -12.09 -2.93 -15.50
N ARG A 93 -13.05 -2.10 -15.92
CA ARG A 93 -14.46 -2.50 -16.07
C ARG A 93 -14.62 -3.54 -17.19
N GLU A 94 -13.99 -3.31 -18.34
CA GLU A 94 -14.00 -4.26 -19.45
C GLU A 94 -13.31 -5.56 -19.05
N LEU A 95 -12.11 -5.46 -18.47
CA LEU A 95 -11.36 -6.63 -18.01
C LEU A 95 -12.11 -7.41 -16.92
N ALA A 96 -12.81 -6.73 -16.00
CA ALA A 96 -13.59 -7.38 -14.94
C ALA A 96 -14.80 -8.12 -15.49
N THR A 97 -15.35 -7.66 -16.62
CA THR A 97 -16.46 -8.33 -17.30
C THR A 97 -15.98 -9.62 -17.98
N LEU A 98 -14.77 -9.60 -18.54
CA LEU A 98 -14.16 -10.76 -19.21
C LEU A 98 -13.57 -11.77 -18.22
N SER A 99 -12.80 -11.29 -17.24
CA SER A 99 -12.10 -12.08 -16.23
C SER A 99 -11.88 -11.28 -14.93
N PRO A 100 -12.77 -11.43 -13.94
CA PRO A 100 -12.61 -10.82 -12.60
C PRO A 100 -11.28 -11.18 -11.95
N ARG A 101 -10.84 -12.43 -12.10
CA ARG A 101 -9.56 -12.90 -11.57
C ARG A 101 -8.38 -12.19 -12.21
N THR A 102 -8.38 -12.08 -13.55
CA THR A 102 -7.31 -11.37 -14.27
C THR A 102 -7.27 -9.91 -13.86
N THR A 103 -8.42 -9.28 -13.65
CA THR A 103 -8.50 -7.88 -13.17
C THR A 103 -7.79 -7.68 -11.84
N ILE A 104 -8.02 -8.56 -10.86
CA ILE A 104 -7.33 -8.50 -9.56
C ILE A 104 -5.81 -8.64 -9.74
N MET A 105 -5.38 -9.54 -10.62
CA MET A 105 -3.96 -9.77 -10.89
C MET A 105 -3.32 -8.57 -11.60
N GLU A 106 -3.94 -8.07 -12.67
CA GLU A 106 -3.45 -6.93 -13.44
C GLU A 106 -3.39 -5.66 -12.58
N ALA A 107 -4.43 -5.37 -11.79
CA ALA A 107 -4.42 -4.23 -10.89
C ALA A 107 -3.25 -4.28 -9.90
N TRP A 108 -2.97 -5.46 -9.33
CA TRP A 108 -1.83 -5.64 -8.43
C TRP A 108 -0.48 -5.51 -9.14
N ILE A 109 -0.33 -6.10 -10.33
CA ILE A 109 0.89 -5.99 -11.13
C ILE A 109 1.16 -4.53 -11.52
N ASN A 110 0.12 -3.80 -11.92
CA ASN A 110 0.20 -2.39 -12.26
C ASN A 110 0.63 -1.55 -11.05
N PHE A 111 0.01 -1.79 -9.88
CA PHE A 111 0.43 -1.14 -8.63
C PHE A 111 1.90 -1.39 -8.29
N GLU A 112 2.36 -2.65 -8.34
CA GLU A 112 3.76 -2.99 -8.09
C GLU A 112 4.72 -2.30 -9.06
N ARG A 113 4.36 -2.31 -10.35
CA ARG A 113 5.16 -1.68 -11.40
C ARG A 113 5.26 -0.18 -11.19
N THR A 114 4.12 0.50 -11.02
CA THR A 114 4.08 1.94 -10.85
C THR A 114 4.82 2.38 -9.59
N LEU A 115 4.69 1.63 -8.49
CA LEU A 115 5.43 1.94 -7.28
C LEU A 115 6.95 1.72 -7.46
N SER A 116 7.35 0.65 -8.14
CA SER A 116 8.77 0.36 -8.40
C SER A 116 9.42 1.35 -9.36
N GLU A 117 8.75 1.72 -10.45
CA GLU A 117 9.25 2.65 -11.47
C GLU A 117 9.42 4.07 -10.92
N ASN A 118 8.45 4.51 -10.13
CA ASN A 118 8.46 5.86 -9.60
C ASN A 118 9.13 5.95 -8.21
N TYR A 119 9.56 4.83 -7.62
CA TYR A 119 10.23 4.82 -6.32
C TYR A 119 11.43 5.76 -6.23
N GLY A 120 12.19 5.93 -7.31
CA GLY A 120 13.32 6.87 -7.37
C GLY A 120 12.89 8.33 -7.24
N GLN A 121 11.67 8.69 -7.65
CA GLN A 121 11.07 9.99 -7.37
C GLN A 121 10.59 10.11 -5.92
N TYR A 122 10.46 8.98 -5.23
CA TYR A 122 9.78 8.86 -3.95
C TYR A 122 10.72 8.73 -2.74
N ALA A 123 11.98 8.43 -2.98
CA ALA A 123 12.98 8.20 -1.95
C ALA A 123 14.20 9.12 -2.11
N PRO A 124 14.91 9.45 -1.01
CA PRO A 124 16.17 10.17 -1.09
C PRO A 124 17.16 9.45 -2.01
N VAL A 125 18.07 10.21 -2.66
CA VAL A 125 19.12 9.67 -3.53
C VAL A 125 19.89 8.55 -2.81
N VAL A 126 19.61 7.30 -3.17
CA VAL A 126 20.35 6.14 -2.64
C VAL A 126 21.50 5.84 -3.59
N PRO A 127 22.72 5.57 -3.08
CA PRO A 127 23.87 5.22 -3.92
C PRO A 127 23.54 4.06 -4.87
N GLN A 128 23.88 4.25 -6.15
CA GLN A 128 23.52 3.37 -7.28
C GLN A 128 23.95 1.90 -7.09
N GLN A 129 24.92 1.64 -6.21
CA GLN A 129 25.36 0.31 -5.80
C GLN A 129 24.28 -0.52 -5.05
N TYR A 130 23.20 0.10 -4.60
CA TYR A 130 22.03 -0.55 -3.96
C TYR A 130 20.77 -0.54 -4.83
N ALA A 131 20.90 -0.23 -6.12
CA ALA A 131 19.79 -0.11 -7.07
C ALA A 131 19.33 -1.43 -7.70
N SER A 132 19.86 -2.58 -7.27
CA SER A 132 19.35 -3.88 -7.73
C SER A 132 17.94 -4.15 -7.17
N ALA A 133 17.16 -4.91 -7.95
CA ALA A 133 15.72 -5.17 -7.80
C ALA A 133 15.19 -5.06 -6.36
N ARG A 134 14.73 -3.86 -5.98
CA ARG A 134 14.09 -3.67 -4.69
C ARG A 134 12.76 -4.39 -4.70
N THR A 135 12.58 -5.28 -3.73
CA THR A 135 11.27 -5.92 -3.54
C THR A 135 10.24 -4.88 -3.09
N LEU A 136 8.96 -5.09 -3.44
CA LEU A 136 7.86 -4.27 -2.94
C LEU A 136 7.92 -4.12 -1.40
N ALA A 137 8.30 -5.18 -0.69
CA ALA A 137 8.42 -5.17 0.77
C ALA A 137 9.51 -4.19 1.26
N THR A 138 10.62 -4.05 0.52
CA THR A 138 11.68 -3.08 0.81
C THR A 138 11.18 -1.66 0.57
N ILE A 139 10.56 -1.42 -0.59
CA ILE A 139 9.98 -0.11 -0.93
C ILE A 139 8.98 0.34 0.14
N LEU A 140 8.00 -0.49 0.48
CA LEU A 140 6.99 -0.16 1.50
C LEU A 140 7.60 0.10 2.88
N ARG A 141 8.65 -0.64 3.26
CA ARG A 141 9.37 -0.39 4.52
C ARG A 141 10.02 0.99 4.52
N GLU A 142 10.67 1.36 3.42
CA GLU A 142 11.30 2.67 3.30
C GLU A 142 10.26 3.81 3.27
N LEU A 143 9.11 3.62 2.61
CA LEU A 143 8.03 4.60 2.65
C LEU A 143 7.49 4.80 4.07
N VAL A 144 7.41 3.74 4.88
CA VAL A 144 7.06 3.85 6.31
C VAL A 144 8.14 4.59 7.11
N ASN A 145 9.41 4.20 6.94
CA ASN A 145 10.52 4.82 7.67
C ASN A 145 10.67 6.32 7.37
N ASN A 146 10.28 6.75 6.16
CA ASN A 146 10.30 8.16 5.77
C ASN A 146 8.98 8.90 6.09
N GLY A 147 8.06 8.26 6.81
CA GLY A 147 6.77 8.85 7.20
C GLY A 147 5.82 9.14 6.03
N ILE A 148 6.08 8.60 4.84
CA ILE A 148 5.27 8.80 3.64
C ILE A 148 3.95 8.03 3.74
N ILE A 149 4.01 6.82 4.28
CA ILE A 149 2.83 6.03 4.63
C ILE A 149 2.94 5.57 6.09
N SER A 150 1.81 5.43 6.75
CA SER A 150 1.68 4.91 8.10
C SER A 150 1.79 3.38 8.13
N ASN A 151 2.05 2.83 9.33
CA ASN A 151 1.97 1.38 9.55
C ASN A 151 0.58 0.81 9.23
N ARG A 152 -0.46 1.62 9.39
CA ARG A 152 -1.85 1.26 9.13
C ARG A 152 -2.11 1.12 7.61
N GLU A 153 -1.62 2.07 6.81
CA GLU A 153 -1.65 1.99 5.34
C GLU A 153 -0.81 0.82 4.81
N ARG A 154 0.37 0.55 5.40
CA ARG A 154 1.17 -0.63 5.05
C ARG A 154 0.42 -1.94 5.35
N ALA A 155 -0.29 -2.02 6.46
CA ALA A 155 -1.12 -3.18 6.80
C ALA A 155 -2.24 -3.37 5.78
N LEU A 156 -2.94 -2.30 5.39
CA LEU A 156 -3.96 -2.33 4.34
C LEU A 156 -3.41 -2.89 3.01
N ILE A 157 -2.20 -2.48 2.60
CA ILE A 157 -1.55 -3.00 1.38
C ILE A 157 -1.24 -4.50 1.51
N ALA A 158 -0.83 -4.95 2.69
CA ALA A 158 -0.60 -6.37 2.96
C ALA A 158 -1.91 -7.18 2.90
N ASP A 159 -3.01 -6.61 3.38
CA ASP A 159 -4.34 -7.22 3.34
C ASP A 159 -4.85 -7.35 1.90
N ILE A 160 -4.68 -6.31 1.08
CA ILE A 160 -5.00 -6.31 -0.35
C ILE A 160 -4.18 -7.38 -1.10
N ARG A 161 -2.89 -7.53 -0.77
CA ARG A 161 -2.07 -8.63 -1.28
C ARG A 161 -2.66 -9.99 -0.90
N GLY A 162 -3.21 -10.13 0.30
CA GLY A 162 -3.92 -11.31 0.76
C GLY A 162 -5.11 -11.66 -0.14
N LEU A 163 -5.93 -10.67 -0.50
CA LEU A 163 -7.05 -10.83 -1.44
C LEU A 163 -6.58 -11.31 -2.82
N ARG A 164 -5.48 -10.76 -3.35
CA ARG A 164 -4.86 -11.24 -4.60
C ARG A 164 -4.41 -12.70 -4.50
N ASN A 165 -3.80 -13.09 -3.38
CA ASN A 165 -3.36 -14.47 -3.19
C ASN A 165 -4.56 -15.43 -3.13
N LEU A 166 -5.64 -15.06 -2.44
CA LEU A 166 -6.88 -15.84 -2.41
C LEU A 166 -7.44 -16.05 -3.83
N ALA A 167 -7.45 -15.00 -4.66
CA ALA A 167 -7.89 -15.09 -6.06
C ALA A 167 -6.97 -15.93 -6.95
N ALA A 168 -5.65 -15.87 -6.73
CA ALA A 168 -4.66 -16.60 -7.53
C ALA A 168 -4.68 -18.12 -7.29
N HIS A 169 -4.95 -18.55 -6.05
CA HIS A 169 -4.86 -19.97 -5.68
C HIS A 169 -6.07 -20.82 -6.12
N GLU A 170 -7.14 -20.22 -6.63
CA GLU A 170 -8.40 -20.92 -6.89
C GLU A 170 -8.95 -20.57 -8.30
N PRO A 171 -8.75 -21.43 -9.32
CA PRO A 171 -9.23 -21.18 -10.69
C PRO A 171 -10.76 -21.08 -10.82
N GLU A 172 -11.50 -21.78 -9.93
CA GLU A 172 -12.97 -21.70 -9.85
C GLU A 172 -13.48 -20.63 -8.88
N PHE A 173 -12.60 -19.78 -8.35
CA PHE A 173 -12.97 -18.72 -7.41
C PHE A 173 -13.86 -17.68 -8.08
N LYS A 174 -15.16 -17.74 -7.78
CA LYS A 174 -16.18 -16.88 -8.37
C LYS A 174 -16.20 -15.49 -7.72
N VAL A 175 -15.16 -14.69 -7.94
CA VAL A 175 -15.26 -13.25 -7.66
C VAL A 175 -16.21 -12.64 -8.69
N SER A 176 -17.15 -11.82 -8.23
CA SER A 176 -18.00 -11.06 -9.14
C SER A 176 -17.20 -9.99 -9.87
N SER A 177 -17.62 -9.64 -11.08
CA SER A 177 -17.04 -8.52 -11.84
C SER A 177 -17.00 -7.23 -11.00
N GLY A 178 -18.09 -6.93 -10.28
CA GLY A 178 -18.18 -5.79 -9.37
C GLY A 178 -17.10 -5.80 -8.28
N LYS A 179 -16.86 -6.94 -7.62
CA LYS A 179 -15.84 -7.03 -6.55
C LYS A 179 -14.41 -6.92 -7.08
N ALA A 180 -14.15 -7.46 -8.27
CA ALA A 180 -12.85 -7.28 -8.92
C ALA A 180 -12.61 -5.82 -9.30
N MET A 181 -13.65 -5.10 -9.74
CA MET A 181 -13.59 -3.67 -10.01
C MET A 181 -13.35 -2.86 -8.74
N GLU A 182 -14.09 -3.13 -7.66
CA GLU A 182 -13.90 -2.46 -6.37
C GLU A 182 -12.47 -2.67 -5.83
N TYR A 183 -11.91 -3.88 -6.00
CA TYR A 183 -10.51 -4.16 -5.69
C TYR A 183 -9.54 -3.29 -6.49
N ALA A 184 -9.73 -3.18 -7.80
CA ALA A 184 -8.87 -2.36 -8.66
C ALA A 184 -8.95 -0.87 -8.31
N ILE A 185 -10.16 -0.35 -8.07
CA ILE A 185 -10.39 1.01 -7.60
C ILE A 185 -9.65 1.25 -6.29
N LEU A 186 -9.74 0.32 -5.34
CA LEU A 186 -9.07 0.46 -4.05
C LEU A 186 -7.55 0.59 -4.19
N LEU A 187 -6.92 -0.25 -5.03
CA LEU A 187 -5.49 -0.13 -5.31
C LEU A 187 -5.14 1.23 -5.93
N SER A 188 -5.93 1.71 -6.89
CA SER A 188 -5.74 3.03 -7.50
C SER A 188 -5.85 4.16 -6.46
N ARG A 189 -6.75 4.05 -5.48
CA ARG A 189 -6.88 5.02 -4.38
C ARG A 189 -5.66 5.03 -3.47
N ILE A 190 -5.11 3.86 -3.15
CA ILE A 190 -3.85 3.76 -2.39
C ILE A 190 -2.69 4.35 -3.19
N GLU A 191 -2.60 4.04 -4.48
CA GLU A 191 -1.56 4.59 -5.34
C GLU A 191 -1.64 6.13 -5.39
N ALA A 192 -2.85 6.69 -5.52
CA ALA A 192 -3.07 8.13 -5.48
C ALA A 192 -2.71 8.74 -4.11
N LYS A 193 -3.01 8.03 -3.01
CA LYS A 193 -2.61 8.44 -1.66
C LYS A 193 -1.10 8.47 -1.51
N ILE A 194 -0.42 7.43 -1.98
CA ILE A 194 1.03 7.31 -1.97
C ILE A 194 1.62 8.46 -2.80
N LYS A 195 1.17 8.66 -4.05
CA LYS A 195 1.61 9.77 -4.91
C LYS A 195 1.43 11.15 -4.26
N SER A 196 0.27 11.44 -3.69
CA SER A 196 0.03 12.72 -3.01
C SER A 196 0.84 12.92 -1.73
N SER A 197 1.09 11.83 -0.97
CA SER A 197 1.90 11.90 0.26
C SER A 197 3.40 12.01 -0.02
N ILE A 198 3.81 11.59 -1.22
CA ILE A 198 5.16 11.70 -1.73
C ILE A 198 5.41 13.02 -2.44
N ALA A 199 4.36 13.63 -3.00
CA ALA A 199 4.45 14.87 -3.76
C ALA A 199 5.37 15.86 -3.05
N LEU A 200 5.14 16.12 -1.74
CA LEU A 200 5.96 17.03 -0.95
C LEU A 200 7.47 16.70 -1.03
N SER A 201 8.19 17.59 -1.71
CA SER A 201 9.64 17.61 -1.76
C SER A 201 10.26 17.62 -0.37
N LYS A 202 11.54 17.19 -0.27
CA LYS A 202 12.30 17.27 0.99
C LYS A 202 12.31 18.70 1.52
N GLU A 203 12.47 19.67 0.63
CA GLU A 203 12.44 21.09 0.91
C GLU A 203 11.07 21.56 1.41
N ALA A 204 9.95 21.11 0.82
CA ALA A 204 8.62 21.44 1.31
C ALA A 204 8.37 20.89 2.72
N LYS A 205 8.82 19.65 2.98
CA LYS A 205 8.75 19.05 4.32
C LYS A 205 9.60 19.83 5.33
N GLU A 206 10.83 20.17 4.97
CA GLU A 206 11.72 20.96 5.82
C GLU A 206 11.13 22.33 6.14
N LEU A 207 10.62 23.03 5.12
CA LEU A 207 10.02 24.35 5.23
C LEU A 207 8.77 24.31 6.13
N LEU A 208 7.89 23.33 5.94
CA LEU A 208 6.71 23.13 6.77
C LEU A 208 7.07 22.81 8.23
N LEU A 209 8.05 21.93 8.47
CA LEU A 209 8.47 21.58 9.82
C LEU A 209 9.08 22.78 10.55
N LYS A 210 9.91 23.59 9.87
CA LYS A 210 10.46 24.84 10.42
C LYS A 210 9.34 25.83 10.76
N ALA A 211 8.34 25.96 9.89
CA ALA A 211 7.21 26.86 10.13
C ALA A 211 6.42 26.45 11.38
N VAL A 212 6.13 25.15 11.52
CA VAL A 212 5.43 24.60 12.69
C VAL A 212 6.24 24.72 13.98
N GLN A 213 7.58 24.64 13.92
CA GLN A 213 8.44 24.84 15.09
C GLN A 213 8.57 26.30 15.52
N SER A 214 8.37 27.22 14.58
CA SER A 214 8.35 28.66 14.82
C SER A 214 6.94 29.10 15.25
N ASN A 215 6.33 30.02 14.51
CA ASN A 215 5.01 30.61 14.79
C ASN A 215 3.94 30.21 13.75
N GLY A 216 4.20 29.18 12.94
CA GLY A 216 3.27 28.72 11.90
C GLY A 216 3.15 29.65 10.70
N THR A 217 4.08 30.59 10.53
CA THR A 217 4.04 31.56 9.44
C THR A 217 5.27 31.41 8.54
N ILE A 218 5.07 31.50 7.23
CA ILE A 218 6.14 31.58 6.22
C ILE A 218 5.96 32.88 5.46
N MET A 219 7.01 33.68 5.33
CA MET A 219 7.00 34.94 4.59
C MET A 219 7.81 34.83 3.32
N ARG A 220 7.20 35.18 2.19
CA ARG A 220 7.87 35.36 0.91
C ARG A 220 8.10 36.85 0.72
N ALA A 221 9.37 37.26 0.67
CA ALA A 221 9.72 38.64 0.42
C ALA A 221 10.44 38.79 -0.93
N HIS A 222 9.99 39.80 -1.68
CA HIS A 222 10.58 40.21 -2.93
C HIS A 222 11.28 41.56 -2.70
N SER A 223 12.57 41.50 -2.37
CA SER A 223 13.40 42.70 -2.45
C SER A 223 13.73 42.98 -3.91
N MET A 224 14.03 44.24 -4.25
CA MET A 224 14.42 44.66 -5.61
C MET A 224 15.65 43.91 -6.17
N ARG A 225 16.41 43.20 -5.33
CA ARG A 225 17.63 42.46 -5.70
C ARG A 225 17.68 41.01 -5.26
N GLU A 226 16.90 40.59 -4.27
CA GLU A 226 17.05 39.29 -3.61
C GLU A 226 15.70 38.64 -3.32
N LYS A 227 15.64 37.33 -3.55
CA LYS A 227 14.50 36.48 -3.17
C LYS A 227 14.78 35.87 -1.81
N CYS A 228 13.81 35.98 -0.90
CA CYS A 228 13.92 35.40 0.43
C CYS A 228 12.62 34.71 0.84
N ILE A 229 12.78 33.58 1.52
CA ILE A 229 11.70 32.85 2.18
C ILE A 229 12.11 32.78 3.64
N GLN A 230 11.33 33.45 4.50
CA GLN A 230 11.63 33.62 5.90
C GLN A 230 10.66 32.84 6.77
N VAL A 231 11.20 32.13 7.74
CA VAL A 231 10.44 31.35 8.73
C VAL A 231 10.95 31.71 10.11
N GLY A 232 10.13 32.43 10.88
CA GLY A 232 10.62 33.10 12.09
C GLY A 232 11.80 34.03 11.79
N ASP A 233 12.93 33.80 12.46
CA ASP A 233 14.15 34.62 12.31
C ASP A 233 15.12 34.07 11.24
N GLU A 234 14.80 32.96 10.58
CA GLU A 234 15.69 32.30 9.62
C GLU A 234 15.26 32.54 8.17
N ASN A 235 16.20 32.98 7.33
CA ASN A 235 16.04 32.93 5.88
C ASN A 235 16.50 31.56 5.36
N ILE A 236 15.62 30.88 4.63
CA ILE A 236 15.85 29.53 4.12
C ILE A 236 16.67 29.55 2.82
N ILE A 237 16.58 30.64 2.04
CA ILE A 237 17.36 30.80 0.81
C ILE A 237 18.76 31.31 1.18
N GLN A 238 19.70 30.38 1.36
CA GLN A 238 21.10 30.66 1.72
C GLN A 238 21.97 31.16 0.56
N SER A 239 21.52 30.98 -0.68
CA SER A 239 22.24 31.36 -1.91
C SER A 239 21.25 31.89 -2.93
N GLN A 240 21.63 32.97 -3.64
CA GLN A 240 20.83 33.59 -4.70
C GLN A 240 21.08 32.95 -6.07
N ASP A 241 21.73 31.78 -6.14
CA ASP A 241 21.83 31.05 -7.40
C ASP A 241 20.44 30.61 -7.89
N PRO A 242 20.19 30.64 -9.22
CA PRO A 242 18.84 30.39 -9.73
C PRO A 242 18.25 29.03 -9.36
N ARG A 243 19.09 28.01 -9.14
CA ARG A 243 18.62 26.66 -8.81
C ARG A 243 18.16 26.60 -7.35
N THR A 244 18.92 27.18 -6.44
CA THR A 244 18.54 27.25 -5.02
C THR A 244 17.26 28.08 -4.83
N VAL A 245 17.16 29.23 -5.50
CA VAL A 245 15.95 30.09 -5.43
C VAL A 245 14.73 29.33 -5.96
N ALA A 246 14.79 28.77 -7.17
CA ALA A 246 13.68 28.03 -7.76
C ALA A 246 13.27 26.81 -6.93
N LYS A 247 14.23 26.13 -6.29
CA LYS A 247 13.97 24.98 -5.43
C LYS A 247 13.11 25.35 -4.21
N TRP A 248 13.44 26.44 -3.53
CA TRP A 248 12.70 26.87 -2.34
C TRP A 248 11.39 27.60 -2.66
N GLU A 249 11.35 28.37 -3.75
CA GLU A 249 10.07 28.94 -4.23
C GLU A 249 9.10 27.82 -4.65
N GLY A 250 9.57 26.81 -5.40
CA GLY A 250 8.74 25.64 -5.75
C GLY A 250 8.28 24.83 -4.55
N ALA A 251 9.12 24.68 -3.51
CA ALA A 251 8.71 24.04 -2.26
C ALA A 251 7.60 24.80 -1.52
N LEU A 252 7.61 26.14 -1.60
CA LEU A 252 6.57 26.98 -1.02
C LEU A 252 5.26 26.91 -1.82
N ASP A 253 5.35 26.99 -3.15
CA ASP A 253 4.20 26.84 -4.05
C ASP A 253 3.52 25.46 -3.84
N GLU A 254 4.34 24.42 -3.74
CA GLU A 254 3.87 23.05 -3.48
C GLU A 254 3.09 22.92 -2.16
N LEU A 255 3.55 23.57 -1.08
CA LEU A 255 2.83 23.56 0.19
C LEU A 255 1.47 24.27 0.09
N GLU A 256 1.39 25.34 -0.70
CA GLU A 256 0.16 26.10 -0.93
C GLU A 256 -0.82 25.32 -1.81
N GLU A 257 -0.37 24.77 -2.95
CA GLU A 257 -1.17 23.94 -3.86
C GLU A 257 -1.76 22.72 -3.16
N ASN A 258 -1.00 22.11 -2.24
CA ASN A 258 -1.45 20.98 -1.45
C ASN A 258 -2.19 21.40 -0.16
N GLU A 259 -2.50 22.69 0.03
CA GLU A 259 -3.25 23.27 1.14
C GLU A 259 -2.65 23.02 2.53
N PHE A 260 -1.36 22.72 2.61
CA PHE A 260 -0.66 22.61 3.90
C PHE A 260 -0.39 23.99 4.51
N ILE A 261 -0.33 25.01 3.67
CA ILE A 261 -0.34 26.42 4.02
C ILE A 261 -1.40 27.15 3.20
N LYS A 262 -1.75 28.36 3.60
CA LYS A 262 -2.64 29.24 2.85
C LYS A 262 -2.09 30.67 2.88
N ASP A 263 -2.22 31.42 1.78
CA ASP A 263 -1.95 32.86 1.81
C ASP A 263 -2.94 33.56 2.77
N LYS A 264 -2.39 34.37 3.66
CA LYS A 264 -3.14 35.21 4.62
C LYS A 264 -3.33 36.63 4.06
N GLY A 265 -2.52 37.01 3.07
CA GLY A 265 -2.64 38.24 2.31
C GLY A 265 -3.37 38.05 0.98
N TYR A 266 -3.24 39.03 0.09
CA TYR A 266 -3.74 38.98 -1.30
C TYR A 266 -2.61 39.03 -2.33
N LYS A 267 -1.37 38.72 -1.90
CA LYS A 267 -0.14 38.98 -2.68
C LYS A 267 0.84 37.82 -2.72
N GLY A 268 0.54 36.69 -2.08
CA GLY A 268 1.46 35.57 -1.95
C GLY A 268 2.69 35.89 -1.10
N GLU A 269 2.56 36.80 -0.13
CA GLU A 269 3.67 37.31 0.68
C GLU A 269 3.72 36.67 2.07
N VAL A 270 2.58 36.27 2.64
CA VAL A 270 2.50 35.74 4.00
C VAL A 270 1.60 34.52 4.02
N PHE A 271 2.17 33.36 4.31
CA PHE A 271 1.47 32.09 4.37
C PHE A 271 1.34 31.62 5.81
N GLU A 272 0.16 31.09 6.15
CA GLU A 272 -0.14 30.52 7.45
C GLU A 272 -0.35 29.01 7.31
N VAL A 273 0.27 28.23 8.19
CA VAL A 273 0.11 26.78 8.22
C VAL A 273 -1.34 26.43 8.54
N THR A 274 -1.94 25.57 7.71
CA THR A 274 -3.34 25.14 7.89
C THR A 274 -3.43 24.02 8.93
N SER A 275 -4.65 23.69 9.37
CA SER A 275 -4.90 22.50 10.18
C SER A 275 -4.37 21.22 9.51
N LYS A 276 -4.41 21.14 8.18
CA LYS A 276 -3.84 20.02 7.39
C LYS A 276 -2.32 20.00 7.51
N GLY A 277 -1.66 21.16 7.43
CA GLY A 277 -0.22 21.33 7.63
C GLY A 277 0.29 20.88 8.99
N TYR A 278 -0.35 21.34 10.08
CA TYR A 278 0.01 20.93 11.45
C TYR A 278 -0.13 19.42 11.65
N ASN A 279 -1.27 18.84 11.26
CA ASN A 279 -1.50 17.40 11.37
C ASN A 279 -0.47 16.56 10.59
N TYR A 280 -0.01 17.05 9.44
CA TYR A 280 1.01 16.38 8.66
C TYR A 280 2.39 16.48 9.32
N ALA A 281 2.77 17.65 9.81
CA ALA A 281 4.03 17.87 10.53
C ALA A 281 4.13 16.99 11.79
N ASP A 282 3.04 16.84 12.55
CA ASP A 282 3.02 15.99 13.75
C ASP A 282 3.24 14.51 13.42
N LYS A 283 2.67 14.03 12.31
CA LYS A 283 2.89 12.66 11.82
C LYS A 283 4.34 12.41 11.44
N ILE A 284 5.01 13.38 10.80
CA ILE A 284 6.44 13.25 10.48
C ILE A 284 7.27 13.15 11.75
N LYS A 285 7.00 13.98 12.77
CA LYS A 285 7.74 13.98 14.04
C LYS A 285 7.58 12.70 14.86
N GLN A 286 6.44 12.03 14.77
CA GLN A 286 6.17 10.78 15.50
C GLN A 286 6.80 9.53 14.85
N GLY A 287 7.23 9.62 13.58
CA GLY A 287 7.83 8.52 12.84
C GLY A 287 9.36 8.52 12.81
N ASN A 288 10.02 9.42 13.55
CA ASN A 288 11.47 9.64 13.55
C ASN A 288 12.10 9.34 14.91
#